data_AF-A0A8B3JG91-F1
#
_entry.id   AF-A0A8B3JG91-F1
#
_cell.length_a   1.000
_cell.length_b   1.000
_cell.length_c   1.000
_cell.angle_alpha   90.00
_cell.angle_beta   90.00
_cell.angle_gamma   90.00
#
_symmetry.space_group_name_H-M   'P 1'
#
loop_
_entity.id
_entity.type
_entity.pdbx_description
1 polymer ?
#
loop_
_entity_poly.entity_id
_entity_poly.type
_entity_poly.pdbx_seq_one_letter_code
_entity_poly.pdbx_strand_id
1 'polypeptide(L)'
;MPLDKHIADFLAASSGAPQPASLAELRVATDVELLRLQGEEETGGAIQHHVVIADDGYEIELRVYTPAASKAEIAQPAMLFAHGGGWCLGSLSLYDRPCQALANATGRKILSVDYRLAPEFPFPRPLEDVYQALCWENYLGDRRHPYAEPLRMASLRGVPPATILSCEYDPLRDEAEAYARRLEEAGVPVRCERLPGMVHACIHMTGLTPAARRLFERACI
;
A
#
# COMPACT_ATOMS: atom_id res chain seq x y z
N MET A 1 19.08 -14.38 1.50
CA MET A 1 19.71 -14.22 2.82
C MET A 1 18.88 -14.98 3.85
N PRO A 2 19.37 -15.29 5.06
CA PRO A 2 18.47 -15.77 6.10
C PRO A 2 17.38 -14.71 6.37
N LEU A 3 16.23 -15.16 6.87
CA LEU A 3 15.20 -14.29 7.42
C LEU A 3 15.82 -13.30 8.42
N ASP A 4 15.35 -12.05 8.44
CA ASP A 4 15.79 -11.06 9.42
C ASP A 4 15.59 -11.61 10.84
N LYS A 5 16.60 -11.43 11.71
CA LYS A 5 16.60 -12.04 13.03
C LYS A 5 15.44 -11.55 13.90
N HIS A 6 15.12 -10.26 13.87
CA HIS A 6 14.04 -9.70 14.71
C HIS A 6 12.67 -10.20 14.22
N ILE A 7 12.51 -10.33 12.91
CA ILE A 7 11.31 -10.95 12.31
C ILE A 7 11.21 -12.42 12.71
N ALA A 8 12.32 -13.17 12.66
CA ALA A 8 12.34 -14.57 13.07
C ALA A 8 11.98 -14.75 14.55
N ASP A 9 12.55 -13.92 15.43
CA ASP A 9 12.29 -13.94 16.88
C ASP A 9 10.82 -13.56 17.17
N PHE A 10 10.27 -12.57 16.47
CA PHE A 10 8.85 -12.20 16.55
C PHE A 10 7.93 -13.35 16.13
N LEU A 11 8.16 -13.96 14.96
CA LEU A 11 7.35 -15.08 14.47
C LEU A 11 7.40 -16.29 15.41
N ALA A 12 8.56 -16.57 16.01
CA ALA A 12 8.70 -17.62 17.01
C ALA A 12 7.89 -17.31 18.28
N ALA A 13 7.89 -16.05 18.75
CA ALA A 13 7.14 -15.62 19.93
C ALA A 13 5.62 -15.57 19.69
N SER A 14 5.18 -15.30 18.46
CA SER A 14 3.77 -15.25 18.07
C SER A 14 3.20 -16.61 17.65
N SER A 15 4.03 -17.65 17.59
CA SER A 15 3.60 -18.99 17.22
C SER A 15 2.55 -19.52 18.21
N GLY A 16 1.38 -19.90 17.69
CA GLY A 16 0.28 -20.42 18.50
C GLY A 16 -0.64 -19.34 19.09
N ALA A 17 -0.49 -18.08 18.70
CA ALA A 17 -1.47 -17.05 19.03
C ALA A 17 -2.89 -17.47 18.59
N PRO A 18 -3.92 -17.23 19.42
CA PRO A 18 -5.29 -17.58 19.08
C PRO A 18 -5.73 -16.83 17.82
N GLN A 19 -6.39 -17.54 16.93
CA GLN A 19 -6.95 -16.94 15.72
C GLN A 19 -8.25 -16.19 16.10
N PRO A 20 -8.49 -15.00 15.54
CA PRO A 20 -9.76 -14.31 15.71
C PRO A 20 -10.94 -15.19 15.29
N ALA A 21 -12.04 -15.15 16.05
CA ALA A 21 -13.20 -16.00 15.80
C ALA A 21 -14.11 -15.47 14.69
N SER A 22 -13.93 -14.20 14.29
CA SER A 22 -14.71 -13.55 13.25
C SER A 22 -13.88 -12.53 12.46
N LEU A 23 -14.40 -12.13 11.29
CA LEU A 23 -13.79 -11.05 10.51
C LEU A 23 -13.77 -9.71 11.27
N ALA A 24 -14.81 -9.42 12.04
CA ALA A 24 -14.86 -8.20 12.85
C ALA A 24 -13.74 -8.18 13.89
N GLU A 25 -13.52 -9.29 14.59
CA GLU A 25 -12.38 -9.44 15.51
C GLU A 25 -11.05 -9.39 14.79
N LEU A 26 -10.94 -9.99 13.60
CA LEU A 26 -9.72 -9.95 12.79
C LEU A 26 -9.38 -8.53 12.34
N ARG A 27 -10.37 -7.72 11.95
CA ARG A 27 -10.17 -6.30 11.61
C ARG A 27 -9.61 -5.52 12.80
N VAL A 28 -10.24 -5.65 13.96
CA VAL A 28 -9.77 -4.98 15.20
C VAL A 28 -8.37 -5.43 15.58
N ALA A 29 -8.12 -6.75 15.58
CA ALA A 29 -6.81 -7.31 15.91
C ALA A 29 -5.73 -6.85 14.92
N THR A 30 -6.05 -6.77 13.63
CA THR A 30 -5.11 -6.31 12.60
C THR A 30 -4.70 -4.86 12.85
N ASP A 31 -5.66 -3.97 13.09
CA ASP A 31 -5.38 -2.55 13.34
C ASP A 31 -4.56 -2.34 14.62
N VAL A 32 -4.80 -3.13 15.67
CA VAL A 32 -4.06 -3.02 16.93
C VAL A 32 -2.67 -3.64 16.83
N GLU A 33 -2.56 -4.88 16.36
CA GLU A 33 -1.31 -5.64 16.40
C GLU A 33 -0.31 -5.12 15.35
N LEU A 34 -0.76 -4.78 14.13
CA LEU A 34 0.16 -4.21 13.15
C LEU A 34 0.62 -2.81 13.55
N LEU A 35 -0.20 -2.00 14.22
CA LEU A 35 0.22 -0.70 14.73
C LEU A 35 1.33 -0.83 15.79
N ARG A 36 1.35 -1.89 16.60
CA ARG A 36 2.41 -2.15 17.59
C ARG A 36 3.75 -2.49 16.97
N LEU A 37 3.77 -2.98 15.72
CA LEU A 37 5.00 -3.28 15.00
C LEU A 37 5.64 -2.03 14.38
N GLN A 38 4.88 -0.94 14.28
CA GLN A 38 5.31 0.29 13.64
C GLN A 38 6.22 1.08 14.57
N GLY A 39 7.20 1.74 13.97
CA GLY A 39 8.08 2.67 14.68
C GLY A 39 7.33 3.93 15.12
N GLU A 40 8.07 4.85 15.71
CA GLU A 40 7.56 6.17 16.08
C GLU A 40 7.02 6.90 14.85
N GLU A 41 6.06 7.79 15.10
CA GLU A 41 5.56 8.70 14.08
C GLU A 41 6.71 9.60 13.62
N GLU A 42 6.93 9.68 12.31
CA GLU A 42 7.92 10.60 11.77
C GLU A 42 7.43 12.04 11.92
N THR A 43 8.34 13.02 11.94
CA THR A 43 7.91 14.41 11.83
C THR A 43 7.17 14.57 10.49
N GLY A 44 5.86 14.76 10.55
CA GLY A 44 5.01 14.91 9.38
C GLY A 44 4.91 16.37 8.92
N GLY A 45 4.68 16.56 7.62
CA GLY A 45 4.07 17.80 7.14
C GLY A 45 2.56 17.81 7.43
N ALA A 46 1.82 18.67 6.74
CA ALA A 46 0.36 18.75 6.92
C ALA A 46 -0.34 17.43 6.54
N ILE A 47 -1.29 17.02 7.39
CA ILE A 47 -2.27 15.96 7.12
C ILE A 47 -3.60 16.63 6.80
N GLN A 48 -4.17 16.36 5.64
CA GLN A 48 -5.44 16.95 5.19
C GLN A 48 -6.46 15.86 4.86
N HIS A 49 -7.72 16.13 5.14
CA HIS A 49 -8.83 15.22 4.87
C HIS A 49 -9.59 15.74 3.65
N HIS A 50 -9.88 14.85 2.71
CA HIS A 50 -10.68 15.13 1.53
C HIS A 50 -11.73 14.05 1.35
N VAL A 51 -12.79 14.38 0.63
CA VAL A 51 -13.84 13.44 0.26
C VAL A 51 -14.00 13.47 -1.25
N VAL A 52 -14.07 12.28 -1.84
CA VAL A 52 -14.43 12.07 -3.25
C VAL A 52 -15.80 11.40 -3.27
N ILE A 53 -16.69 11.93 -4.11
CA ILE A 53 -18.02 11.33 -4.29
C ILE A 53 -17.92 10.28 -5.40
N ALA A 54 -18.12 9.02 -5.04
CA ALA A 54 -18.20 7.92 -5.98
C ALA A 54 -19.44 8.04 -6.89
N ASP A 55 -19.46 7.29 -7.99
CA ASP A 55 -20.56 7.27 -8.95
C ASP A 55 -21.90 6.80 -8.37
N ASP A 56 -21.87 6.00 -7.30
CA ASP A 56 -23.03 5.58 -6.53
C ASP A 56 -23.40 6.54 -5.38
N GLY A 57 -22.72 7.68 -5.29
CA GLY A 57 -22.93 8.70 -4.26
C GLY A 57 -22.22 8.41 -2.94
N TYR A 58 -21.44 7.33 -2.84
CA TYR A 58 -20.66 7.03 -1.64
C TYR A 58 -19.55 8.07 -1.43
N GLU A 59 -19.41 8.55 -0.19
CA GLU A 59 -18.33 9.44 0.21
C GLU A 59 -17.07 8.63 0.52
N ILE A 60 -16.10 8.64 -0.39
CA ILE A 60 -14.80 8.02 -0.18
C ILE A 60 -13.92 9.03 0.56
N GLU A 61 -13.48 8.69 1.76
CA GLU A 61 -12.53 9.51 2.50
C GLU A 61 -11.10 9.33 1.98
N LEU A 62 -10.36 10.44 1.93
CA LEU A 62 -8.94 10.46 1.61
C LEU A 62 -8.19 11.20 2.70
N ARG A 63 -7.02 10.67 3.07
CA ARG A 63 -6.04 11.37 3.91
C ARG A 63 -4.80 11.70 3.10
N VAL A 64 -4.45 12.98 3.06
CA VAL A 64 -3.34 13.51 2.26
C VAL A 64 -2.19 13.88 3.18
N TYR A 65 -1.07 13.19 3.02
CA TYR A 65 0.14 13.41 3.80
C TYR A 65 1.14 14.21 2.98
N THR A 66 1.53 15.37 3.50
CA THR A 66 2.54 16.22 2.87
C THR A 66 3.92 15.91 3.46
N PRO A 67 4.98 15.76 2.65
CA PRO A 67 6.34 15.56 3.16
C PRO A 67 6.78 16.72 4.05
N ALA A 68 7.51 16.44 5.13
CA ALA A 68 7.96 17.46 6.08
C ALA A 68 8.86 18.55 5.46
N ALA A 69 9.66 18.18 4.46
CA ALA A 69 10.53 19.11 3.74
C ALA A 69 9.78 19.97 2.69
N SER A 70 8.46 19.81 2.55
CA SER A 70 7.66 20.53 1.56
C SER A 70 7.59 22.04 1.84
N LYS A 71 7.62 22.82 0.75
CA LYS A 71 7.34 24.25 0.78
C LYS A 71 5.99 24.46 0.11
N ALA A 72 5.02 25.03 0.85
CA ALA A 72 3.61 25.14 0.45
C ALA A 72 3.37 25.83 -0.91
N GLU A 73 4.32 26.63 -1.40
CA GLU A 73 4.20 27.42 -2.62
C GLU A 73 4.58 26.65 -3.91
N ILE A 74 5.08 25.41 -3.79
CA ILE A 74 5.55 24.61 -4.94
C ILE A 74 4.58 23.44 -5.16
N ALA A 75 4.05 23.31 -6.38
CA ALA A 75 3.27 22.14 -6.78
C ALA A 75 4.14 20.87 -6.67
N GLN A 76 3.66 19.87 -5.92
CA GLN A 76 4.39 18.63 -5.68
C GLN A 76 3.74 17.45 -6.41
N PRO A 77 4.54 16.51 -6.94
CA PRO A 77 4.01 15.23 -7.40
C PRO A 77 3.35 14.48 -6.23
N ALA A 78 2.36 13.66 -6.58
CA ALA A 78 1.55 12.91 -5.63
C ALA A 78 1.50 11.42 -5.99
N MET A 79 1.27 10.58 -4.99
CA MET A 79 1.03 9.15 -5.11
C MET A 79 -0.31 8.81 -4.48
N LEU A 80 -1.19 8.14 -5.22
CA LEU A 80 -2.38 7.53 -4.63
C LEU A 80 -1.99 6.24 -3.92
N PHE A 81 -2.48 6.05 -2.70
CA PHE A 81 -2.15 4.92 -1.85
C PHE A 81 -3.42 4.15 -1.48
N ALA A 82 -3.44 2.87 -1.86
CA ALA A 82 -4.41 1.91 -1.38
C ALA A 82 -3.74 1.07 -0.29
N HIS A 83 -4.32 1.06 0.90
CA HIS A 83 -3.78 0.27 2.00
C HIS A 83 -3.82 -1.24 1.72
N GLY A 84 -3.00 -2.02 2.41
CA GLY A 84 -3.05 -3.48 2.37
C GLY A 84 -4.14 -4.03 3.29
N GLY A 85 -4.34 -5.35 3.26
CA GLY A 85 -5.35 -6.04 4.07
C GLY A 85 -6.30 -6.94 3.27
N GLY A 86 -5.92 -7.31 2.04
CA GLY A 86 -6.68 -8.24 1.21
C GLY A 86 -8.09 -7.78 0.87
N TRP A 87 -8.31 -6.46 0.78
CA TRP A 87 -9.61 -5.82 0.54
C TRP A 87 -10.66 -6.02 1.66
N CYS A 88 -10.27 -6.61 2.79
CA CYS A 88 -11.17 -6.93 3.91
C CYS A 88 -10.70 -6.32 5.24
N LEU A 89 -9.44 -5.87 5.33
CA LEU A 89 -8.77 -5.40 6.55
C LEU A 89 -8.06 -4.07 6.29
N GLY A 90 -7.66 -3.41 7.38
CA GLY A 90 -6.93 -2.15 7.37
C GLY A 90 -7.85 -0.94 7.39
N SER A 91 -7.25 0.22 7.68
CA SER A 91 -7.91 1.51 7.79
C SER A 91 -6.93 2.63 7.46
N LEU A 92 -7.41 3.85 7.21
CA LEU A 92 -6.55 5.03 7.10
C LEU A 92 -5.62 5.17 8.32
N SER A 93 -6.16 4.99 9.52
CA SER A 93 -5.43 5.18 10.78
C SER A 93 -4.29 4.18 10.97
N LEU A 94 -4.48 2.92 10.57
CA LEU A 94 -3.41 1.92 10.60
C LEU A 94 -2.23 2.32 9.69
N TYR A 95 -2.48 3.07 8.62
CA TYR A 95 -1.49 3.44 7.62
C TYR A 95 -0.97 4.88 7.75
N ASP A 96 -1.32 5.61 8.82
CA ASP A 96 -0.82 6.97 9.07
C ASP A 96 0.71 7.02 9.05
N ARG A 97 1.38 6.22 9.88
CA ARG A 97 2.85 6.26 9.97
C ARG A 97 3.54 5.76 8.70
N PRO A 98 3.12 4.64 8.07
CA PRO A 98 3.60 4.26 6.75
C PRO A 98 3.47 5.34 5.69
N CYS A 99 2.32 6.03 5.62
CA CYS A 99 2.10 7.07 4.62
C CYS A 99 2.97 8.30 4.87
N GLN A 100 3.16 8.70 6.12
CA GLN A 100 4.09 9.77 6.49
C GLN A 100 5.54 9.41 6.12
N ALA A 101 5.99 8.20 6.46
CA ALA A 101 7.33 7.72 6.11
C ALA A 101 7.54 7.65 4.59
N LEU A 102 6.51 7.20 3.85
CA LEU A 102 6.54 7.18 2.39
C LEU A 102 6.57 8.60 1.79
N ALA A 103 5.79 9.54 2.34
CA ALA A 103 5.81 10.94 1.91
C ALA A 103 7.21 11.55 2.10
N ASN A 104 7.79 11.36 3.29
CA ASN A 104 9.11 11.88 3.63
C ASN A 104 10.22 11.26 2.78
N ALA A 105 10.22 9.93 2.61
CA ALA A 105 11.23 9.23 1.83
C ALA A 105 11.18 9.64 0.35
N THR A 106 9.98 9.73 -0.23
CA THR A 106 9.81 10.00 -1.66
C THR A 106 9.80 11.49 -2.02
N GLY A 107 9.58 12.37 -1.05
CA GLY A 107 9.35 13.80 -1.28
C GLY A 107 8.02 14.10 -2.02
N ARG A 108 7.09 13.14 -2.05
CA ARG A 108 5.79 13.24 -2.76
C ARG A 108 4.64 13.29 -1.77
N LYS A 109 3.53 13.95 -2.14
CA LYS A 109 2.28 13.84 -1.38
C LYS A 109 1.74 12.43 -1.49
N ILE A 110 1.19 11.89 -0.40
CA ILE A 110 0.53 10.57 -0.40
C ILE A 110 -0.95 10.79 -0.17
N LEU A 111 -1.80 10.34 -1.09
CA LEU A 111 -3.26 10.39 -1.00
C LEU A 111 -3.74 8.98 -0.63
N SER A 112 -3.91 8.69 0.65
CA SER A 112 -4.41 7.40 1.12
C SER A 112 -5.93 7.34 1.01
N VAL A 113 -6.45 6.27 0.42
CA VAL A 113 -7.88 6.09 0.13
C VAL A 113 -8.51 5.13 1.15
N ASP A 114 -9.61 5.54 1.77
CA ASP A 114 -10.45 4.69 2.63
C ASP A 114 -11.49 3.96 1.78
N TYR A 115 -11.01 3.01 0.97
CA TYR A 115 -11.89 2.26 0.08
C TYR A 115 -12.80 1.31 0.87
N ARG A 116 -13.99 1.03 0.33
CA ARG A 116 -14.93 0.11 0.96
C ARG A 116 -14.37 -1.30 1.06
N LEU A 117 -14.71 -2.02 2.13
CA LEU A 117 -14.18 -3.36 2.41
C LEU A 117 -15.18 -4.48 2.09
N ALA A 118 -14.65 -5.61 1.64
CA ALA A 118 -15.38 -6.86 1.57
C ALA A 118 -15.49 -7.51 2.98
N PRO A 119 -16.55 -8.30 3.25
CA PRO A 119 -17.60 -8.76 2.32
C PRO A 119 -18.76 -7.79 2.12
N GLU A 120 -18.86 -6.71 2.89
CA GLU A 120 -19.94 -5.72 2.80
C GLU A 120 -20.00 -5.10 1.39
N PHE A 121 -18.82 -4.85 0.81
CA PHE A 121 -18.65 -4.40 -0.55
C PHE A 121 -17.71 -5.36 -1.29
N PRO A 122 -18.24 -6.43 -1.91
CA PRO A 122 -17.42 -7.43 -2.58
C PRO A 122 -16.74 -6.84 -3.82
N PHE A 123 -15.76 -7.58 -4.35
CA PHE A 123 -15.13 -7.26 -5.63
C PHE A 123 -16.19 -6.98 -6.72
N PRO A 124 -16.02 -5.94 -7.57
CA PRO A 124 -14.85 -5.06 -7.71
C PRO A 124 -14.86 -3.77 -6.87
N ARG A 125 -15.82 -3.58 -5.95
CA ARG A 125 -16.09 -2.28 -5.31
C ARG A 125 -14.88 -1.63 -4.61
N PRO A 126 -14.08 -2.34 -3.79
CA PRO A 126 -12.91 -1.73 -3.14
C PRO A 126 -11.91 -1.13 -4.14
N LEU A 127 -11.69 -1.83 -5.26
CA LEU A 127 -10.76 -1.40 -6.30
C LEU A 127 -11.34 -0.26 -7.14
N GLU A 128 -12.64 -0.27 -7.39
CA GLU A 128 -13.32 0.83 -8.07
C GLU A 128 -13.29 2.12 -7.24
N ASP A 129 -13.33 2.05 -5.90
CA ASP A 129 -13.17 3.23 -5.05
C ASP A 129 -11.77 3.85 -5.18
N VAL A 130 -10.72 3.02 -5.20
CA VAL A 130 -9.34 3.49 -5.46
C VAL A 130 -9.23 4.11 -6.85
N TYR A 131 -9.82 3.48 -7.87
CA TYR A 131 -9.84 4.04 -9.23
C TYR A 131 -10.60 5.37 -9.29
N GLN A 132 -11.74 5.48 -8.64
CA GLN A 132 -12.52 6.71 -8.61
C GLN A 132 -11.79 7.83 -7.86
N ALA A 133 -11.06 7.50 -6.79
CA ALA A 133 -10.15 8.42 -6.14
C ALA A 133 -9.00 8.88 -7.06
N LEU A 134 -8.46 8.00 -7.93
CA LEU A 134 -7.44 8.33 -8.93
C LEU A 134 -7.98 9.26 -10.03
N CYS A 135 -9.15 8.94 -10.56
CA CYS A 135 -9.75 9.62 -11.71
C CYS A 135 -10.43 10.95 -11.33
N TRP A 136 -10.65 11.20 -10.04
CA TRP A 136 -11.23 12.45 -9.56
C TRP A 136 -10.42 13.70 -9.98
N GLU A 137 -9.09 13.58 -10.15
CA GLU A 137 -8.26 14.66 -10.67
C GLU A 137 -8.06 14.64 -12.20
N ASN A 138 -8.35 13.53 -12.90
CA ASN A 138 -7.91 13.31 -14.28
C ASN A 138 -8.98 12.68 -15.20
N TYR A 139 -10.15 13.31 -15.37
CA TYR A 139 -11.14 12.99 -16.41
C TYR A 139 -12.16 11.85 -16.10
N LEU A 140 -13.40 12.11 -16.54
CA LEU A 140 -14.60 11.27 -16.62
C LEU A 140 -14.39 9.84 -17.19
N GLY A 141 -15.27 8.89 -16.84
CA GLY A 141 -15.88 7.96 -17.82
C GLY A 141 -15.34 6.51 -17.98
N ASP A 142 -16.31 5.59 -18.11
CA ASP A 142 -16.35 4.17 -18.52
C ASP A 142 -15.68 3.07 -17.65
N ARG A 143 -16.43 1.98 -17.39
CA ARG A 143 -16.17 0.91 -16.41
C ARG A 143 -16.32 -0.48 -17.07
N ARG A 144 -15.22 -1.24 -17.21
CA ARG A 144 -15.15 -2.73 -17.26
C ARG A 144 -13.68 -3.25 -17.31
N HIS A 145 -13.40 -4.42 -16.72
CA HIS A 145 -12.41 -4.51 -15.61
C HIS A 145 -11.36 -5.68 -15.71
N PRO A 146 -10.13 -5.43 -16.20
CA PRO A 146 -8.95 -6.31 -16.09
C PRO A 146 -8.11 -6.11 -14.80
N TYR A 147 -8.59 -5.31 -13.85
CA TYR A 147 -7.78 -4.79 -12.74
C TYR A 147 -7.59 -5.74 -11.53
N ALA A 148 -8.25 -6.91 -11.50
CA ALA A 148 -8.12 -7.86 -10.37
C ALA A 148 -6.85 -8.71 -10.43
N GLU A 149 -6.43 -9.07 -11.65
CA GLU A 149 -5.25 -9.88 -11.92
C GLU A 149 -4.43 -9.21 -13.03
N PRO A 150 -3.72 -8.09 -12.76
CA PRO A 150 -2.98 -7.36 -13.79
C PRO A 150 -1.98 -8.24 -14.56
N LEU A 151 -1.46 -9.28 -13.90
CA LEU A 151 -0.61 -10.31 -14.49
C LEU A 151 -1.26 -11.04 -15.68
N ARG A 152 -2.59 -11.16 -15.73
CA ARG A 152 -3.32 -11.87 -16.78
C ARG A 152 -3.88 -10.95 -17.88
N MET A 153 -3.59 -9.66 -17.85
CA MET A 153 -4.07 -8.72 -18.87
C MET A 153 -3.63 -9.17 -20.28
N ALA A 154 -4.40 -8.91 -21.34
CA ALA A 154 -4.00 -9.34 -22.69
C ALA A 154 -2.76 -8.60 -23.22
N SER A 155 -2.55 -7.35 -22.80
CA SER A 155 -1.39 -6.53 -23.15
C SER A 155 -1.10 -5.55 -22.01
N LEU A 156 0.18 -5.29 -21.74
CA LEU A 156 0.65 -4.26 -20.81
C LEU A 156 1.34 -3.09 -21.53
N ARG A 157 1.25 -3.02 -22.86
CA ARG A 157 1.85 -1.92 -23.62
C ARG A 157 1.17 -0.60 -23.27
N GLY A 158 1.96 0.44 -23.01
CA GLY A 158 1.47 1.80 -22.77
C GLY A 158 1.02 2.09 -21.34
N VAL A 159 1.16 1.14 -20.40
CA VAL A 159 0.96 1.46 -18.98
C VAL A 159 2.14 2.30 -18.43
N PRO A 160 1.96 3.05 -17.32
CA PRO A 160 3.01 3.89 -16.76
C PRO A 160 4.25 3.08 -16.32
N PRO A 161 5.45 3.72 -16.26
CA PRO A 161 6.61 3.14 -15.60
C PRO A 161 6.29 2.66 -14.18
N ALA A 162 6.91 1.57 -13.76
CA ALA A 162 6.60 0.94 -12.47
C ALA A 162 7.83 0.64 -11.63
N THR A 163 7.75 0.90 -10.33
CA THR A 163 8.66 0.33 -9.32
C THR A 163 7.91 -0.79 -8.60
N ILE A 164 8.49 -1.99 -8.59
CA ILE A 164 7.93 -3.18 -7.93
C ILE A 164 8.92 -3.62 -6.84
N LEU A 165 8.45 -3.63 -5.60
CA LEU A 165 9.20 -4.15 -4.46
C LEU A 165 8.57 -5.49 -4.03
N SER A 166 9.36 -6.56 -4.00
CA SER A 166 8.93 -7.87 -3.49
C SER A 166 9.68 -8.19 -2.18
N CYS A 167 9.09 -9.00 -1.30
CA CYS A 167 9.79 -9.48 -0.10
C CYS A 167 10.35 -10.88 -0.34
N GLU A 168 11.56 -11.18 0.18
CA GLU A 168 12.21 -12.48 -0.05
C GLU A 168 11.38 -13.66 0.47
N TYR A 169 10.70 -13.48 1.61
CA TYR A 169 9.86 -14.47 2.27
C TYR A 169 8.37 -14.06 2.22
N ASP A 170 7.84 -13.89 1.01
CA ASP A 170 6.45 -13.52 0.76
C ASP A 170 5.82 -14.48 -0.27
N PRO A 171 4.65 -15.09 0.02
CA PRO A 171 3.92 -15.90 -0.94
C PRO A 171 3.63 -15.19 -2.27
N LEU A 172 3.45 -13.86 -2.26
CA LEU A 172 3.15 -13.06 -3.45
C LEU A 172 4.39 -12.68 -4.26
N ARG A 173 5.59 -13.01 -3.79
CA ARG A 173 6.86 -12.61 -4.42
C ARG A 173 6.94 -13.04 -5.88
N ASP A 174 6.64 -14.31 -6.14
CA ASP A 174 6.83 -14.89 -7.48
C ASP A 174 5.87 -14.27 -8.49
N GLU A 175 4.65 -13.91 -8.08
CA GLU A 175 3.67 -13.20 -8.90
C GLU A 175 4.08 -11.74 -9.15
N ALA A 176 4.57 -11.03 -8.13
CA ALA A 176 5.05 -9.67 -8.28
C ALA A 176 6.23 -9.60 -9.27
N GLU A 177 7.19 -10.51 -9.15
CA GLU A 177 8.34 -10.58 -10.06
C GLU A 177 7.95 -11.07 -11.46
N ALA A 178 6.93 -11.93 -11.58
CA ALA A 178 6.36 -12.30 -12.88
C ALA A 178 5.69 -11.11 -13.56
N TYR A 179 4.98 -10.27 -12.80
CA TYR A 179 4.35 -9.06 -13.32
C TYR A 179 5.39 -8.06 -13.83
N ALA A 180 6.49 -7.87 -13.08
CA ALA A 180 7.62 -7.05 -13.49
C ALA A 180 8.21 -7.50 -14.83
N ARG A 181 8.49 -8.81 -14.98
CA ARG A 181 8.98 -9.37 -16.25
C ARG A 181 8.02 -9.11 -17.40
N ARG A 182 6.71 -9.27 -17.17
CA ARG A 182 5.69 -9.05 -18.20
C ARG A 182 5.56 -7.59 -18.64
N LEU A 183 5.82 -6.64 -17.73
CA LEU A 183 5.91 -5.22 -18.05
C LEU A 183 7.17 -4.90 -18.88
N GLU A 184 8.33 -5.46 -18.51
CA GLU A 184 9.58 -5.32 -19.27
C GLU A 184 9.44 -5.88 -20.69
N GLU A 185 8.85 -7.08 -20.85
CA GLU A 185 8.53 -7.69 -22.15
C GLU A 185 7.58 -6.83 -23.00
N ALA A 186 6.70 -6.05 -22.36
CA ALA A 186 5.81 -5.11 -23.02
C ALA A 186 6.50 -3.76 -23.38
N GLY A 187 7.77 -3.57 -22.98
CA GLY A 187 8.54 -2.36 -23.21
C GLY A 187 8.27 -1.23 -22.20
N VAL A 188 7.68 -1.55 -21.05
CA VAL A 188 7.44 -0.57 -19.97
C VAL A 188 8.73 -0.44 -19.14
N PRO A 189 9.18 0.79 -18.80
CA PRO A 189 10.29 0.97 -17.88
C PRO A 189 9.93 0.44 -16.49
N VAL A 190 10.66 -0.55 -16.01
CA VAL A 190 10.41 -1.18 -14.70
C VAL A 190 11.68 -1.24 -13.88
N ARG A 191 11.53 -0.96 -12.59
CA ARG A 191 12.52 -1.29 -11.57
C ARG A 191 11.92 -2.32 -10.62
N CYS A 192 12.42 -3.54 -10.65
CA CYS A 192 12.03 -4.60 -9.73
C CYS A 192 13.14 -4.85 -8.70
N GLU A 193 12.83 -4.77 -7.41
CA GLU A 193 13.80 -5.01 -6.33
C GLU A 193 13.20 -5.94 -5.27
N ARG A 194 13.93 -7.03 -4.96
CA ARG A 194 13.59 -7.93 -3.86
C ARG A 194 14.24 -7.45 -2.57
N LEU A 195 13.45 -7.30 -1.52
CA LEU A 195 13.87 -6.94 -0.17
C LEU A 195 14.35 -8.19 0.58
N PRO A 196 15.67 -8.35 0.81
CA PRO A 196 16.22 -9.56 1.42
C PRO A 196 15.82 -9.67 2.89
N GLY A 197 15.52 -10.89 3.34
CA GLY A 197 15.16 -11.19 4.73
C GLY A 197 13.81 -10.62 5.19
N MET A 198 13.07 -9.92 4.34
CA MET A 198 11.75 -9.34 4.67
C MET A 198 10.61 -10.31 4.36
N VAL A 199 9.49 -10.12 5.07
CA VAL A 199 8.24 -10.88 4.92
C VAL A 199 7.10 -9.98 4.42
N HIS A 200 5.98 -10.60 4.04
CA HIS A 200 4.75 -9.90 3.73
C HIS A 200 4.36 -8.90 4.84
N ALA A 201 3.81 -7.75 4.45
CA ALA A 201 3.43 -6.65 5.35
C ALA A 201 4.60 -5.97 6.11
N CYS A 202 5.86 -6.11 5.66
CA CYS A 202 7.01 -5.45 6.29
C CYS A 202 6.94 -3.92 6.37
N ILE A 203 6.03 -3.29 5.61
CA ILE A 203 5.72 -1.85 5.70
C ILE A 203 5.36 -1.40 7.13
N HIS A 204 4.79 -2.30 7.94
CA HIS A 204 4.45 -2.01 9.33
C HIS A 204 5.59 -2.30 10.33
N MET A 205 6.74 -2.84 9.90
CA MET A 205 7.73 -3.44 10.80
C MET A 205 8.89 -2.51 11.17
N THR A 206 8.76 -1.20 10.97
CA THR A 206 9.82 -0.23 11.27
C THR A 206 10.15 -0.11 12.76
N GLY A 207 9.22 -0.50 13.64
CA GLY A 207 9.46 -0.59 15.09
C GLY A 207 10.04 -1.95 15.51
N LEU A 208 9.93 -2.96 14.65
CA LEU A 208 10.48 -4.29 14.89
C LEU A 208 11.93 -4.44 14.40
N THR A 209 12.24 -3.92 13.20
CA THR A 209 13.59 -3.97 12.63
C THR A 209 13.91 -2.72 11.80
N PRO A 210 15.11 -2.13 11.94
CA PRO A 210 15.52 -1.02 11.08
C PRO A 210 15.61 -1.43 9.60
N ALA A 211 15.78 -2.73 9.30
CA ALA A 211 15.85 -3.22 7.93
C ALA A 211 14.56 -2.95 7.12
N ALA A 212 13.41 -2.84 7.80
CA ALA A 212 12.13 -2.52 7.15
C ALA A 212 12.13 -1.13 6.51
N ARG A 213 12.99 -0.19 6.95
CA ARG A 213 13.11 1.14 6.32
C ARG A 213 13.52 1.09 4.86
N ARG A 214 14.21 0.03 4.44
CA ARG A 214 14.59 -0.21 3.05
C ARG A 214 13.39 -0.13 2.11
N LEU A 215 12.20 -0.56 2.54
CA LEU A 215 10.98 -0.45 1.72
C LEU A 215 10.72 1.00 1.30
N PHE A 216 10.79 1.94 2.23
CA PHE A 216 10.51 3.35 1.98
C PHE A 216 11.64 4.02 1.18
N GLU A 217 12.89 3.75 1.54
CA GLU A 217 14.07 4.25 0.82
C GLU A 217 14.05 3.85 -0.66
N ARG A 218 13.60 2.63 -0.95
CA ARG A 218 13.51 2.07 -2.29
C ARG A 218 12.24 2.45 -3.05
N ALA A 219 11.21 2.95 -2.38
CA ALA A 219 9.99 3.41 -3.04
C ALA A 219 10.22 4.68 -3.91
N CYS A 220 11.36 5.36 -3.75
CA CYS A 220 11.73 6.51 -4.56
C CYS A 220 12.00 6.11 -6.02
N ILE A 221 11.29 6.73 -6.96
CA ILE A 221 11.64 6.81 -8.39
C ILE A 221 12.60 7.97 -8.60
#